data_AF-A0A6N2RPK9-F1
#
_entry.id   AF-A0A6N2RPK9-F1
#
_cell.length_a   1.000
_cell.length_b   1.000
_cell.length_c   1.000
_cell.angle_alpha   90.00
_cell.angle_beta   90.00
_cell.angle_gamma   90.00
#
_symmetry.space_group_name_H-M   'P 1'
#
loop_
_entity.id
_entity.type
_entity.pdbx_description
1 polymer ?
#
loop_
_entity_poly.entity_id
_entity_poly.type
_entity_poly.pdbx_seq_one_letter_code
_entity_poly.pdbx_strand_id
1 'polypeptide(L)'
;MGLYNAHQFEKQGMKVKIGFMQGAEEWQIDGFLCRFRKIDPSILELEIDRDNADFLIAFPWLYTSSKEMYLQFLQDSIGKITIMDVYGEALAPDLNLFDYHIGFDSADHGGRVLEMPFLSSYRVQADQLPLENVADALNRKSGFCNYIYSHGEGHPYRIQLFSRLSEYKKINSIGKHLNNTPCSVPRESDDWLKGSILLKNPYKFSFACENAWYRGYSTEKIITSFLARSIPIYWGNPLIEEDYNPRAFINCHRYSSLDEVVAEIKRIDEDDESWLAMMAEPKRLPWQIERAQEKEARLKAALIEIFTSPVEQVRRRGNGFCVNNYRDFFIRNLSGRKKTPREKLEAGLKKWNKKLFHRS
;
A
#
# COMPACT_ATOMS: atom_id res chain seq x y z
N MET A 1 -32.94 -0.39 57.19
CA MET A 1 -31.65 -0.09 56.53
C MET A 1 -31.46 -1.11 55.42
N GLY A 2 -31.93 -0.79 54.21
CA GLY A 2 -31.76 -1.64 53.03
C GLY A 2 -30.56 -1.13 52.23
N LEU A 3 -29.50 -1.93 52.18
CA LEU A 3 -28.36 -1.72 51.29
C LEU A 3 -28.75 -2.24 49.91
N TYR A 4 -29.01 -1.33 48.97
CA TYR A 4 -29.04 -1.66 47.55
C TYR A 4 -27.59 -1.80 47.08
N ASN A 5 -27.17 -3.04 46.80
CA ASN A 5 -25.96 -3.32 46.05
C ASN A 5 -26.13 -2.76 44.64
N ALA A 6 -25.36 -1.71 44.33
CA ALA A 6 -25.14 -1.31 42.95
C ALA A 6 -24.28 -2.39 42.29
N HIS A 7 -24.92 -3.29 41.54
CA HIS A 7 -24.22 -4.09 40.54
C HIS A 7 -23.62 -3.14 39.51
N GLN A 8 -22.33 -2.85 39.66
CA GLN A 8 -21.49 -2.41 38.54
C GLN A 8 -21.46 -3.59 37.57
N PHE A 9 -22.35 -3.58 36.58
CA PHE A 9 -22.16 -4.39 35.38
C PHE A 9 -20.88 -3.86 34.70
N GLU A 10 -19.78 -4.61 34.82
CA GLU A 10 -18.65 -4.45 33.92
C GLU A 10 -19.19 -4.54 32.50
N LYS A 11 -19.10 -3.45 31.74
CA LYS A 11 -19.32 -3.49 30.30
C LYS A 11 -18.18 -4.28 29.69
N GLN A 12 -18.30 -5.61 29.65
CA GLN A 12 -17.40 -6.44 28.85
C GLN A 12 -17.67 -6.10 27.38
N GLY A 13 -16.68 -5.49 26.73
CA GLY A 13 -16.73 -5.21 25.30
C GLY A 13 -16.81 -6.50 24.48
N MET A 14 -17.18 -6.36 23.21
CA MET A 14 -17.28 -7.51 22.33
C MET A 14 -15.89 -8.06 22.05
N LYS A 15 -15.63 -9.28 22.52
CA LYS A 15 -14.39 -10.01 22.22
C LYS A 15 -14.53 -10.71 20.89
N VAL A 16 -13.66 -10.36 19.94
CA VAL A 16 -13.72 -10.88 18.58
C VAL A 16 -12.41 -11.58 18.25
N LYS A 17 -12.53 -12.85 17.85
CA LYS A 17 -11.39 -13.65 17.44
C LYS A 17 -11.10 -13.43 15.96
N ILE A 18 -9.86 -13.08 15.66
CA ILE A 18 -9.37 -12.88 14.29
C ILE A 18 -8.18 -13.79 14.01
N GLY A 19 -8.08 -14.23 12.78
CA GLY A 19 -6.93 -14.97 12.25
C GLY A 19 -6.29 -14.20 11.11
N PHE A 20 -4.97 -14.35 10.96
CA PHE A 20 -4.25 -13.87 9.78
C PHE A 20 -3.86 -15.06 8.89
N MET A 21 -3.74 -14.83 7.59
CA MET A 21 -3.21 -15.82 6.66
C MET A 21 -1.84 -16.34 7.13
N GLN A 22 -1.54 -17.60 6.85
CA GLN A 22 -0.21 -18.13 7.12
C GLN A 22 0.86 -17.32 6.38
N GLY A 23 1.98 -17.05 7.05
CA GLY A 23 3.06 -16.26 6.46
C GLY A 23 2.84 -14.75 6.49
N ALA A 24 1.77 -14.26 7.13
CA ALA A 24 1.66 -12.85 7.46
C ALA A 24 2.83 -12.41 8.34
N GLU A 25 3.51 -11.35 7.93
CA GLU A 25 4.64 -10.74 8.63
C GLU A 25 4.14 -9.80 9.73
N GLU A 26 4.95 -9.61 10.77
CA GLU A 26 4.61 -8.83 11.97
C GLU A 26 4.15 -7.42 11.63
N TRP A 27 4.85 -6.73 10.71
CA TRP A 27 4.50 -5.37 10.32
C TRP A 27 3.14 -5.27 9.58
N GLN A 28 2.69 -6.34 8.91
CA GLN A 28 1.38 -6.39 8.26
C GLN A 28 0.28 -6.51 9.30
N ILE A 29 0.49 -7.41 10.27
CA ILE A 29 -0.40 -7.62 11.42
C ILE A 29 -0.50 -6.33 12.24
N ASP A 30 0.63 -5.72 12.56
CA ASP A 30 0.68 -4.45 13.28
C ASP A 30 0.03 -3.31 12.51
N GLY A 31 0.26 -3.22 11.20
CA GLY A 31 -0.40 -2.28 10.31
C GLY A 31 -1.92 -2.43 10.35
N PHE A 32 -2.42 -3.67 10.41
CA PHE A 32 -3.84 -3.93 10.57
C PHE A 32 -4.37 -3.51 11.95
N LEU A 33 -3.73 -4.00 13.01
CA LEU A 33 -4.16 -3.82 14.40
C LEU A 33 -4.05 -2.37 14.88
N CYS A 34 -3.14 -1.57 14.32
CA CYS A 34 -2.95 -0.18 14.75
C CYS A 34 -4.23 0.67 14.65
N ARG A 35 -5.14 0.32 13.73
CA ARG A 35 -6.42 1.01 13.50
C ARG A 35 -7.40 0.84 14.66
N PHE A 36 -7.22 -0.19 15.48
CA PHE A 36 -8.08 -0.53 16.61
C PHE A 36 -7.50 -0.07 17.95
N ARG A 37 -6.21 0.33 18.02
CA ARG A 37 -5.54 0.73 19.28
C ARG A 37 -6.18 1.92 20.00
N LYS A 38 -6.95 2.76 19.29
CA LYS A 38 -7.69 3.91 19.87
C LYS A 38 -9.18 3.62 20.08
N ILE A 39 -9.64 2.40 19.86
CA ILE A 39 -11.02 1.99 20.13
C ILE A 39 -11.08 1.57 21.60
N ASP A 40 -12.11 2.03 22.30
CA ASP A 40 -12.33 1.70 23.70
C ASP A 40 -12.51 0.16 23.82
N PRO A 41 -11.74 -0.54 24.69
CA PRO A 41 -11.88 -1.98 24.89
C PRO A 41 -13.27 -2.41 25.36
N SER A 42 -14.07 -1.51 25.94
CA SER A 42 -15.48 -1.77 26.27
C SER A 42 -16.40 -1.81 25.04
N ILE A 43 -15.91 -1.45 23.86
CA ILE A 43 -16.61 -1.56 22.57
C ILE A 43 -16.15 -2.83 21.84
N LEU A 44 -14.85 -2.96 21.61
CA LEU A 44 -14.26 -4.02 20.80
C LEU A 44 -12.87 -4.37 21.32
N GLU A 45 -12.66 -5.66 21.58
CA GLU A 45 -11.36 -6.24 21.89
C GLU A 45 -11.05 -7.32 20.86
N LEU A 46 -9.92 -7.19 20.15
CA LEU A 46 -9.48 -8.17 19.16
C LEU A 46 -8.52 -9.16 19.80
N GLU A 47 -8.83 -10.46 19.67
CA GLU A 47 -7.98 -11.56 20.10
C GLU A 47 -7.45 -12.30 18.87
N ILE A 48 -6.14 -12.55 18.80
CA ILE A 48 -5.54 -13.32 17.71
C ILE A 48 -5.64 -14.81 18.04
N ASP A 49 -6.58 -15.51 17.39
CA ASP A 49 -6.79 -16.94 17.53
C ASP A 49 -7.22 -17.50 16.18
N ARG A 50 -6.25 -17.87 15.34
CA ARG A 50 -6.52 -18.30 13.95
C ARG A 50 -7.42 -19.51 13.87
N ASP A 51 -7.32 -20.45 14.80
CA ASP A 51 -8.03 -21.73 14.74
C ASP A 51 -9.51 -21.55 15.06
N ASN A 52 -9.84 -20.65 15.99
CA ASN A 52 -11.22 -20.38 16.40
C ASN A 52 -11.78 -19.03 15.89
N ALA A 53 -11.08 -18.34 14.98
CA ALA A 53 -11.51 -17.06 14.45
C ALA A 53 -12.65 -17.16 13.44
N ASP A 54 -13.62 -16.25 13.58
CA ASP A 54 -14.68 -16.00 12.60
C ASP A 54 -14.17 -15.17 11.40
N PHE A 55 -13.14 -14.35 11.61
CA PHE A 55 -12.55 -13.47 10.61
C PHE A 55 -11.16 -13.95 10.22
N LEU A 56 -10.88 -13.98 8.91
CA LEU A 56 -9.57 -14.31 8.36
C LEU A 56 -9.07 -13.16 7.48
N ILE A 57 -7.97 -12.54 7.89
CA ILE A 57 -7.36 -11.39 7.25
C ILE A 57 -6.23 -11.89 6.35
N ALA A 58 -6.23 -11.44 5.10
CA ALA A 58 -5.17 -11.67 4.13
C ALA A 58 -4.59 -10.35 3.63
N PHE A 59 -3.40 -10.44 3.05
CA PHE A 59 -2.68 -9.30 2.47
C PHE A 59 -2.28 -9.62 1.02
N PRO A 60 -1.94 -8.61 0.18
CA PRO A 60 -1.56 -8.81 -1.21
C PRO A 60 -0.46 -9.86 -1.46
N TRP A 61 0.46 -10.04 -0.52
CA TRP A 61 1.53 -11.04 -0.58
C TRP A 61 1.03 -12.49 -0.66
N LEU A 62 -0.25 -12.74 -0.38
CA LEU A 62 -0.91 -14.00 -0.72
C LEU A 62 -0.68 -14.40 -2.19
N TYR A 63 -0.72 -13.45 -3.12
CA TYR A 63 -0.58 -13.73 -4.56
C TYR A 63 0.87 -13.94 -5.01
N THR A 64 1.84 -13.52 -4.22
CA THR A 64 3.27 -13.77 -4.45
C THR A 64 3.82 -14.89 -3.56
N SER A 65 2.97 -15.48 -2.73
CA SER A 65 3.33 -16.56 -1.82
C SER A 65 3.51 -17.90 -2.54
N SER A 66 3.90 -18.94 -1.79
CA SER A 66 3.95 -20.29 -2.35
C SER A 66 2.55 -20.78 -2.71
N LYS A 67 2.50 -21.66 -3.70
CA LYS A 67 1.29 -22.39 -4.09
C LYS A 67 0.60 -23.05 -2.89
N GLU A 68 1.39 -23.64 -2.01
CA GLU A 68 0.91 -24.32 -0.80
C GLU A 68 0.26 -23.35 0.17
N MET A 69 0.85 -22.16 0.37
CA MET A 69 0.31 -21.12 1.24
C MET A 69 -1.01 -20.55 0.69
N TYR A 70 -1.09 -20.32 -0.62
CA TYR A 70 -2.33 -19.90 -1.27
C TYR A 70 -3.45 -20.93 -1.10
N LEU A 71 -3.15 -22.22 -1.33
CA LEU A 71 -4.11 -23.31 -1.13
C LEU A 71 -4.55 -23.44 0.33
N GLN A 72 -3.63 -23.26 1.27
CA GLN A 72 -3.94 -23.28 2.70
C GLN A 72 -4.89 -22.14 3.07
N PHE A 73 -4.62 -20.91 2.60
CA PHE A 73 -5.53 -19.78 2.80
C PHE A 73 -6.94 -20.08 2.26
N LEU A 74 -7.03 -20.66 1.05
CA LEU A 74 -8.32 -21.12 0.54
C LEU A 74 -8.93 -22.06 1.57
N GLN A 75 -8.28 -23.16 1.95
CA GLN A 75 -8.85 -24.10 2.92
C GLN A 75 -9.34 -23.44 4.22
N ASP A 76 -8.54 -22.54 4.80
CA ASP A 76 -8.87 -21.86 6.06
C ASP A 76 -10.01 -20.86 5.93
N SER A 77 -10.23 -20.31 4.75
CA SER A 77 -11.32 -19.33 4.50
C SER A 77 -12.71 -19.95 4.40
N ILE A 78 -12.84 -21.29 4.49
CA ILE A 78 -14.14 -21.97 4.53
C ILE A 78 -14.84 -21.58 5.83
N GLY A 79 -16.08 -21.12 5.74
CA GLY A 79 -16.88 -20.75 6.91
C GLY A 79 -16.51 -19.41 7.54
N LYS A 80 -15.35 -18.83 7.22
CA LYS A 80 -14.91 -17.53 7.77
C LYS A 80 -15.38 -16.34 6.94
N ILE A 81 -15.41 -15.17 7.57
CA ILE A 81 -15.48 -13.85 6.94
C ILE A 81 -14.07 -13.48 6.52
N THR A 82 -13.89 -13.18 5.25
CA THR A 82 -12.56 -12.95 4.67
C THR A 82 -12.35 -11.49 4.30
N ILE A 83 -11.23 -10.92 4.74
CA ILE A 83 -10.89 -9.52 4.51
C ILE A 83 -9.52 -9.47 3.82
N MET A 84 -9.46 -8.86 2.65
CA MET A 84 -8.19 -8.50 2.01
C MET A 84 -7.81 -7.09 2.47
N ASP A 85 -6.79 -6.95 3.31
CA ASP A 85 -6.22 -5.65 3.71
C ASP A 85 -5.04 -5.31 2.79
N VAL A 86 -5.30 -4.46 1.80
CA VAL A 86 -4.30 -4.00 0.84
C VAL A 86 -3.54 -2.82 1.44
N TYR A 87 -2.27 -3.07 1.74
CA TYR A 87 -1.35 -2.05 2.21
C TYR A 87 -0.22 -1.86 1.19
N GLY A 88 -0.12 -0.66 0.60
CA GLY A 88 1.02 -0.26 -0.24
C GLY A 88 1.08 -0.82 -1.67
N GLU A 89 0.22 -1.78 -2.02
CA GLU A 89 0.22 -2.41 -3.35
C GLU A 89 -1.01 -2.03 -4.19
N ALA A 90 -0.83 -1.90 -5.51
CA ALA A 90 -1.91 -1.64 -6.46
C ALA A 90 -2.63 -2.96 -6.79
N LEU A 91 -3.74 -3.23 -6.11
CA LEU A 91 -4.49 -4.48 -6.25
C LEU A 91 -5.99 -4.22 -6.24
N ALA A 92 -6.68 -4.72 -7.27
CA ALA A 92 -8.13 -4.64 -7.36
C ALA A 92 -8.86 -5.64 -6.44
N PRO A 93 -10.10 -5.35 -6.02
CA PRO A 93 -10.89 -6.26 -5.19
C PRO A 93 -11.25 -7.56 -5.91
N ASP A 94 -10.87 -8.72 -5.35
CA ASP A 94 -11.46 -10.02 -5.69
C ASP A 94 -12.62 -10.35 -4.73
N LEU A 95 -13.79 -9.78 -5.03
CA LEU A 95 -15.01 -9.98 -4.25
C LEU A 95 -15.62 -11.39 -4.41
N ASN A 96 -14.99 -12.31 -5.14
CA ASN A 96 -15.36 -13.73 -5.09
C ASN A 96 -14.65 -14.45 -3.95
N LEU A 97 -13.40 -14.07 -3.64
CA LEU A 97 -12.62 -14.67 -2.56
C LEU A 97 -12.78 -13.95 -1.23
N PHE A 98 -13.09 -12.65 -1.24
CA PHE A 98 -13.14 -11.82 -0.03
C PHE A 98 -14.53 -11.25 0.22
N ASP A 99 -14.98 -11.28 1.47
CA ASP A 99 -16.20 -10.61 1.91
C ASP A 99 -16.00 -9.09 1.84
N TYR A 100 -14.84 -8.63 2.33
CA TYR A 100 -14.42 -7.25 2.34
C TYR A 100 -13.05 -7.05 1.71
N HIS A 101 -12.87 -5.91 1.07
CA HIS A 101 -11.60 -5.43 0.56
C HIS A 101 -11.33 -4.07 1.18
N ILE A 102 -10.17 -3.90 1.80
CA ILE A 102 -9.71 -2.64 2.35
C ILE A 102 -8.53 -2.18 1.49
N GLY A 103 -8.61 -1.06 0.80
CA GLY A 103 -7.59 -0.71 -0.18
C GLY A 103 -7.73 0.69 -0.77
N PHE A 104 -7.17 0.88 -1.97
CA PHE A 104 -7.13 2.17 -2.65
C PHE A 104 -8.41 2.48 -3.45
N ASP A 105 -9.25 1.47 -3.68
CA ASP A 105 -10.50 1.62 -4.40
C ASP A 105 -11.53 2.43 -3.59
N SER A 106 -12.28 3.27 -4.30
CA SER A 106 -13.37 4.05 -3.69
C SER A 106 -14.41 3.11 -3.08
N ALA A 107 -14.94 3.52 -1.92
CA ALA A 107 -15.94 2.74 -1.23
C ALA A 107 -17.17 2.45 -2.12
N ASP A 108 -17.61 1.21 -2.17
CA ASP A 108 -18.75 0.78 -2.97
C ASP A 108 -20.08 0.99 -2.23
N HIS A 109 -21.19 0.85 -2.96
CA HIS A 109 -22.53 0.99 -2.38
C HIS A 109 -22.90 -0.21 -1.50
N GLY A 110 -22.28 -1.38 -1.74
CA GLY A 110 -22.52 -2.61 -0.98
C GLY A 110 -21.76 -2.70 0.34
N GLY A 111 -20.87 -1.75 0.64
CA GLY A 111 -20.06 -1.74 1.85
C GLY A 111 -19.01 -2.86 1.91
N ARG A 112 -18.66 -3.45 0.75
CA ARG A 112 -17.66 -4.50 0.63
C ARG A 112 -16.28 -3.95 0.33
N VAL A 113 -16.20 -2.80 -0.33
CA VAL A 113 -14.96 -2.10 -0.62
C VAL A 113 -14.85 -0.94 0.36
N LEU A 114 -13.81 -0.95 1.18
CA LEU A 114 -13.53 0.04 2.20
C LEU A 114 -12.26 0.80 1.79
N GLU A 115 -12.37 2.11 1.63
CA GLU A 115 -11.25 2.93 1.22
C GLU A 115 -10.29 3.17 2.39
N MET A 116 -9.02 2.87 2.20
CA MET A 116 -7.95 3.04 3.17
C MET A 116 -7.41 4.49 3.12
N PRO A 117 -7.48 5.26 4.23
CA PRO A 117 -6.84 6.57 4.34
C PRO A 117 -5.32 6.41 4.54
N PHE A 118 -4.63 5.89 3.53
CA PHE A 118 -3.21 5.56 3.58
C PHE A 118 -2.36 6.79 3.96
N LEU A 119 -1.44 6.60 4.91
CA LEU A 119 -0.47 7.60 5.39
C LEU A 119 -1.08 8.84 6.07
N SER A 120 -2.24 8.72 6.71
CA SER A 120 -2.92 9.84 7.40
C SER A 120 -1.98 10.64 8.33
N SER A 121 -1.15 9.97 9.12
CA SER A 121 -0.17 10.61 10.02
C SER A 121 0.85 11.49 9.29
N TYR A 122 1.39 11.03 8.16
CA TYR A 122 2.33 11.79 7.35
C TYR A 122 1.67 12.94 6.59
N ARG A 123 0.41 12.74 6.17
CA ARG A 123 -0.39 13.83 5.58
C ARG A 123 -0.61 14.96 6.58
N VAL A 124 -0.94 14.64 7.84
CA VAL A 124 -1.05 15.65 8.92
C VAL A 124 0.28 16.36 9.14
N GLN A 125 1.41 15.63 9.20
CA GLN A 125 2.73 16.26 9.32
C GLN A 125 3.04 17.21 8.16
N ALA A 126 2.67 16.83 6.92
CA ALA A 126 2.90 17.67 5.75
C ALA A 126 2.06 18.95 5.76
N ASP A 127 0.82 18.89 6.25
CA ASP A 127 -0.03 20.08 6.39
C ASP A 127 0.49 21.04 7.46
N GLN A 128 1.20 20.50 8.47
CA GLN A 128 1.80 21.25 9.57
C GLN A 128 3.22 21.73 9.27
N LEU A 129 3.76 21.45 8.07
CA LEU A 129 5.09 21.92 7.70
C LEU A 129 5.14 23.43 7.88
N PRO A 130 6.10 23.95 8.67
CA PRO A 130 6.20 25.38 8.87
C PRO A 130 6.31 26.08 7.53
N LEU A 131 5.66 27.24 7.41
CA LEU A 131 5.92 28.19 6.33
C LEU A 131 7.34 28.80 6.45
N GLU A 132 8.32 28.08 7.00
CA GLU A 132 9.75 28.44 6.96
C GLU A 132 10.07 29.06 5.62
N ASN A 133 10.94 30.08 5.66
CA ASN A 133 11.39 30.80 4.49
C ASN A 133 11.80 29.82 3.39
N VAL A 134 10.94 29.66 2.38
CA VAL A 134 11.15 28.74 1.25
C VAL A 134 12.47 29.04 0.53
N ALA A 135 12.97 30.26 0.64
CA ALA A 135 14.30 30.65 0.17
C ALA A 135 15.43 29.90 0.89
N ASP A 136 15.33 29.70 2.21
CA ASP A 136 16.32 28.91 2.96
C ASP A 136 16.27 27.43 2.55
N ALA A 137 15.07 26.93 2.21
CA ALA A 137 14.94 25.58 1.67
C ALA A 137 15.63 25.45 0.31
N LEU A 138 15.50 26.45 -0.58
CA LEU A 138 16.16 26.49 -1.88
C LEU A 138 17.69 26.59 -1.73
N ASN A 139 18.18 27.46 -0.85
CA ASN A 139 19.62 27.64 -0.59
C ASN A 139 20.31 26.37 -0.05
N ARG A 140 19.55 25.47 0.59
CA ARG A 140 20.04 24.16 1.06
C ARG A 140 20.06 23.09 -0.02
N LYS A 141 19.48 23.33 -1.20
CA LYS A 141 19.46 22.35 -2.30
C LYS A 141 20.82 22.33 -2.99
N SER A 142 21.42 21.14 -3.03
CA SER A 142 22.71 20.89 -3.70
C SER A 142 22.58 19.99 -4.93
N GLY A 143 21.39 19.40 -5.15
CA GLY A 143 21.11 18.51 -6.28
C GLY A 143 19.87 18.91 -7.07
N PHE A 144 19.84 18.51 -8.34
CA PHE A 144 18.69 18.75 -9.22
C PHE A 144 17.52 17.83 -8.89
N CYS A 145 17.67 16.52 -9.13
CA CYS A 145 16.60 15.56 -8.99
C CYS A 145 17.12 14.22 -8.48
N ASN A 146 16.40 13.62 -7.54
CA ASN A 146 16.69 12.26 -7.06
C ASN A 146 15.72 11.22 -7.64
N TYR A 147 16.23 9.99 -7.76
CA TYR A 147 15.50 8.80 -8.16
C TYR A 147 15.80 7.67 -7.15
N ILE A 148 14.79 7.23 -6.39
CA ILE A 148 14.97 6.28 -5.27
C ILE A 148 14.08 5.06 -5.49
N TYR A 149 14.56 4.10 -6.28
CA TYR A 149 13.82 2.87 -6.59
C TYR A 149 14.72 1.63 -6.54
N SER A 150 14.17 0.51 -6.08
CA SER A 150 14.95 -0.72 -5.85
C SER A 150 14.97 -1.66 -7.06
N HIS A 151 13.95 -1.65 -7.90
CA HIS A 151 13.83 -2.54 -9.07
C HIS A 151 13.18 -1.82 -10.25
N GLY A 152 13.43 -2.34 -11.45
CA GLY A 152 12.96 -1.80 -12.74
C GLY A 152 11.61 -2.34 -13.21
N GLU A 153 10.99 -3.27 -12.47
CA GLU A 153 9.75 -3.95 -12.86
C GLU A 153 8.47 -3.12 -12.69
N GLY A 154 8.61 -1.86 -12.25
CA GLY A 154 7.48 -0.93 -12.22
C GLY A 154 7.03 -0.52 -13.62
N HIS A 155 5.94 0.24 -13.68
CA HIS A 155 5.38 0.70 -14.94
C HIS A 155 6.42 1.41 -15.83
N PRO A 156 6.46 1.14 -17.16
CA PRO A 156 7.48 1.66 -18.07
C PRO A 156 7.64 3.18 -18.04
N TYR A 157 6.56 3.92 -17.78
CA TYR A 157 6.56 5.38 -17.67
C TYR A 157 7.66 5.91 -16.74
N ARG A 158 7.92 5.21 -15.61
CA ARG A 158 8.96 5.60 -14.66
C ARG A 158 10.35 5.67 -15.31
N ILE A 159 10.70 4.64 -16.09
CA ILE A 159 12.01 4.54 -16.75
C ILE A 159 12.07 5.47 -17.95
N GLN A 160 10.97 5.61 -18.70
CA GLN A 160 10.90 6.53 -19.83
C GLN A 160 11.09 7.98 -19.38
N LEU A 161 10.43 8.40 -18.29
CA LEU A 161 10.61 9.73 -17.70
C LEU A 161 12.03 9.93 -17.17
N PHE A 162 12.60 8.93 -16.48
CA PHE A 162 14.00 8.97 -16.02
C PHE A 162 14.96 9.18 -17.19
N SER A 163 14.81 8.40 -18.27
CA SER A 163 15.65 8.49 -19.47
C SER A 163 15.55 9.87 -20.10
N ARG A 164 14.32 10.35 -20.34
CA ARG A 164 14.09 11.62 -21.02
C ARG A 164 14.57 12.82 -20.21
N LEU A 165 14.33 12.83 -18.90
CA LEU A 165 14.79 13.91 -18.03
C LEU A 165 16.31 13.88 -17.81
N SER A 166 16.95 12.71 -17.89
CA SER A 166 18.42 12.58 -17.80
C SER A 166 19.16 13.23 -18.98
N GLU A 167 18.50 13.42 -20.12
CA GLU A 167 19.04 14.17 -21.26
C GLU A 167 19.17 15.68 -20.97
N TYR A 168 18.32 16.21 -20.08
CA TYR A 168 18.36 17.60 -19.67
C TYR A 168 19.43 17.87 -18.61
N LYS A 169 19.39 17.13 -17.49
CA LYS A 169 20.33 17.28 -16.38
C LYS A 169 20.47 15.96 -15.63
N LYS A 170 21.67 15.69 -15.09
CA LYS A 170 21.97 14.45 -14.36
C LYS A 170 20.97 14.22 -13.22
N ILE A 171 20.36 13.05 -13.22
CA ILE A 171 19.52 12.55 -12.13
C ILE A 171 20.38 11.69 -11.19
N ASN A 172 20.33 11.97 -9.89
CA ASN A 172 20.98 11.15 -8.88
C ASN A 172 20.09 9.97 -8.52
N SER A 173 20.45 8.79 -9.03
CA SER A 173 19.80 7.54 -8.69
C SER A 173 20.47 6.90 -7.47
N ILE A 174 19.73 6.89 -6.36
CA ILE A 174 20.22 6.49 -5.03
C ILE A 174 19.77 5.07 -4.68
N GLY A 175 18.63 4.62 -5.22
CA GLY A 175 18.15 3.26 -5.04
C GLY A 175 19.02 2.22 -5.76
N LYS A 176 18.73 0.92 -5.57
CA LYS A 176 19.45 -0.17 -6.24
C LYS A 176 19.31 -0.13 -7.77
N HIS A 177 18.16 0.35 -8.27
CA HIS A 177 17.89 0.42 -9.70
C HIS A 177 18.57 1.65 -10.33
N LEU A 178 19.37 1.43 -11.38
CA LEU A 178 20.13 2.48 -12.08
C LEU A 178 21.05 3.28 -11.16
N ASN A 179 21.55 2.68 -10.08
CA ASN A 179 22.34 3.36 -9.05
C ASN A 179 23.54 4.10 -9.67
N ASN A 180 23.68 5.39 -9.36
CA ASN A 180 24.82 6.20 -9.77
C ASN A 180 25.28 7.16 -8.65
N THR A 181 24.70 7.00 -7.45
CA THR A 181 24.91 7.85 -6.28
C THR A 181 24.90 6.96 -5.04
N PRO A 182 25.90 7.08 -4.14
CA PRO A 182 25.94 6.31 -2.90
C PRO A 182 24.68 6.50 -2.06
N CYS A 183 24.19 5.41 -1.47
CA CYS A 183 23.05 5.44 -0.57
C CYS A 183 23.53 5.42 0.88
N SER A 184 23.27 6.50 1.62
CA SER A 184 23.61 6.61 3.04
C SER A 184 22.57 5.99 3.97
N VAL A 185 21.35 5.75 3.47
CA VAL A 185 20.25 5.16 4.25
C VAL A 185 19.59 4.02 3.46
N PRO A 186 19.94 2.75 3.75
CA PRO A 186 19.40 1.61 3.02
C PRO A 186 17.88 1.46 3.21
N ARG A 187 17.24 0.78 2.26
CA ARG A 187 15.78 0.56 2.24
C ARG A 187 15.29 -0.27 3.43
N GLU A 188 16.20 -1.10 3.93
CA GLU A 188 16.06 -2.05 5.02
C GLU A 188 16.25 -1.40 6.41
N SER A 189 16.40 -0.08 6.49
CA SER A 189 16.46 0.63 7.79
C SER A 189 15.10 0.64 8.50
N ASP A 190 15.12 0.67 9.84
CA ASP A 190 13.92 0.59 10.72
C ASP A 190 12.87 1.66 10.40
N ASP A 191 13.27 2.80 9.85
CA ASP A 191 12.36 3.88 9.42
C ASP A 191 12.71 4.37 8.02
N TRP A 192 12.36 3.55 7.03
CA TRP A 192 12.51 3.93 5.62
C TRP A 192 11.87 5.27 5.28
N LEU A 193 10.75 5.64 5.90
CA LEU A 193 10.05 6.88 5.55
C LEU A 193 10.90 8.08 5.93
N LYS A 194 11.47 8.09 7.15
CA LYS A 194 12.47 9.10 7.55
C LYS A 194 13.71 9.04 6.67
N GLY A 195 14.23 7.85 6.37
CA GLY A 195 15.37 7.66 5.48
C GLY A 195 15.17 8.26 4.09
N SER A 196 14.01 7.99 3.48
CA SER A 196 13.59 8.52 2.19
C SER A 196 13.51 10.05 2.21
N ILE A 197 12.96 10.65 3.27
CA ILE A 197 12.90 12.11 3.44
C ILE A 197 14.31 12.70 3.49
N LEU A 198 15.22 12.10 4.26
CA LEU A 198 16.62 12.55 4.37
C LEU A 198 17.36 12.47 3.02
N LEU A 199 17.19 11.36 2.29
CA LEU A 199 17.81 11.19 0.97
C LEU A 199 17.29 12.19 -0.07
N LYS A 200 16.01 12.59 0.03
CA LYS A 200 15.37 13.56 -0.88
C LYS A 200 15.70 15.01 -0.56
N ASN A 201 16.03 15.31 0.70
CA ASN A 201 16.19 16.67 1.21
C ASN A 201 17.16 17.56 0.40
N PRO A 202 18.32 17.07 -0.10
CA PRO A 202 19.27 17.89 -0.85
C PRO A 202 18.79 18.31 -2.24
N TYR A 203 17.66 17.81 -2.74
CA TYR A 203 17.27 17.94 -4.16
C TYR A 203 16.10 18.90 -4.38
N LYS A 204 16.16 19.71 -5.45
CA LYS A 204 15.04 20.57 -5.90
C LYS A 204 13.80 19.73 -6.24
N PHE A 205 14.00 18.60 -6.91
CA PHE A 205 12.93 17.69 -7.37
C PHE A 205 13.14 16.25 -6.88
N SER A 206 12.03 15.51 -6.81
CA SER A 206 12.03 14.07 -6.49
C SER A 206 11.10 13.31 -7.42
N PHE A 207 11.55 12.21 -7.98
CA PHE A 207 10.65 11.26 -8.64
C PHE A 207 9.68 10.66 -7.63
N ALA A 208 8.39 10.92 -7.82
CA ALA A 208 7.29 10.34 -7.05
C ALA A 208 6.38 9.49 -7.95
N CYS A 209 6.98 8.63 -8.77
CA CYS A 209 6.29 7.76 -9.71
C CYS A 209 5.94 6.42 -9.05
N GLU A 210 4.68 6.03 -9.09
CA GLU A 210 4.21 4.74 -8.59
C GLU A 210 4.68 3.57 -9.45
N ASN A 211 4.63 2.35 -8.89
CA ASN A 211 5.02 1.14 -9.62
C ASN A 211 3.94 0.69 -10.61
N ALA A 212 2.72 1.20 -10.48
CA ALA A 212 1.60 0.92 -11.35
C ALA A 212 0.77 2.18 -11.60
N TRP A 213 0.06 2.20 -12.72
CA TRP A 213 -1.07 3.08 -12.92
C TRP A 213 -2.31 2.41 -12.31
N TYR A 214 -2.93 3.05 -11.33
CA TYR A 214 -4.14 2.52 -10.69
C TYR A 214 -4.91 3.66 -10.00
N ARG A 215 -6.23 3.72 -10.17
CA ARG A 215 -7.07 4.79 -9.59
C ARG A 215 -7.06 4.69 -8.07
N GLY A 216 -6.81 5.81 -7.38
CA GLY A 216 -6.69 5.86 -5.93
C GLY A 216 -5.33 5.43 -5.36
N TYR A 217 -4.44 4.84 -6.18
CA TYR A 217 -3.16 4.29 -5.72
C TYR A 217 -2.08 5.36 -5.53
N SER A 218 -2.13 6.04 -4.39
CA SER A 218 -1.14 7.03 -3.95
C SER A 218 -0.37 6.47 -2.74
N THR A 219 0.95 6.36 -2.84
CA THR A 219 1.79 5.80 -1.77
C THR A 219 2.67 6.86 -1.07
N GLU A 220 3.71 6.41 -0.37
CA GLU A 220 4.61 7.28 0.39
C GLU A 220 5.45 8.22 -0.46
N LYS A 221 5.58 7.92 -1.75
CA LYS A 221 6.55 8.57 -2.63
C LYS A 221 6.32 10.07 -2.74
N ILE A 222 5.07 10.51 -2.90
CA ILE A 222 4.71 11.92 -3.00
C ILE A 222 4.84 12.63 -1.65
N ILE A 223 4.33 12.03 -0.57
CA ILE A 223 4.30 12.69 0.74
C ILE A 223 5.70 12.84 1.34
N THR A 224 6.57 11.84 1.16
CA THR A 224 7.97 11.94 1.60
C THR A 224 8.76 12.98 0.80
N SER A 225 8.36 13.28 -0.44
CA SER A 225 8.94 14.38 -1.21
C SER A 225 8.50 15.75 -0.69
N PHE A 226 7.22 15.92 -0.33
CA PHE A 226 6.76 17.13 0.35
C PHE A 226 7.49 17.37 1.67
N LEU A 227 7.59 16.34 2.53
CA LEU A 227 8.31 16.41 3.81
C LEU A 227 9.81 16.71 3.64
N ALA A 228 10.40 16.31 2.52
CA ALA A 228 11.79 16.65 2.16
C ALA A 228 11.96 18.06 1.57
N ARG A 229 10.88 18.85 1.44
CA ARG A 229 10.83 20.12 0.71
C ARG A 229 11.40 19.97 -0.71
N SER A 230 11.06 18.89 -1.39
CA SER A 230 11.49 18.58 -2.74
C SER A 230 10.25 18.45 -3.61
N ILE A 231 10.17 19.21 -4.71
CA ILE A 231 8.98 19.23 -5.56
C ILE A 231 8.75 17.82 -6.14
N PRO A 232 7.61 17.18 -5.87
CA PRO A 232 7.33 15.86 -6.43
C PRO A 232 7.06 15.95 -7.93
N ILE A 233 7.72 15.08 -8.70
CA ILE A 233 7.37 14.77 -10.08
C ILE A 233 6.53 13.50 -10.03
N TYR A 234 5.21 13.65 -10.07
CA TYR A 234 4.27 12.58 -9.74
C TYR A 234 3.66 11.93 -10.98
N TRP A 235 3.58 10.60 -10.97
CA TRP A 235 2.81 9.79 -11.93
C TRP A 235 2.36 8.48 -11.24
N GLY A 236 1.17 7.97 -11.55
CA GLY A 236 0.62 6.77 -10.91
C GLY A 236 -0.89 6.80 -10.82
N ASN A 237 -1.43 7.34 -9.73
CA ASN A 237 -2.85 7.59 -9.55
C ASN A 237 -3.32 8.75 -10.46
N PRO A 238 -4.22 8.52 -11.45
CA PRO A 238 -4.75 9.60 -12.28
C PRO A 238 -5.64 10.60 -11.50
N LEU A 239 -6.09 10.23 -10.30
CA LEU A 239 -6.93 11.06 -9.41
C LEU A 239 -6.12 11.72 -8.28
N ILE A 240 -4.80 11.86 -8.42
CA ILE A 240 -3.93 12.39 -7.37
C ILE A 240 -4.34 13.78 -6.86
N GLU A 241 -5.04 14.56 -7.69
CA GLU A 241 -5.57 15.88 -7.34
C GLU A 241 -6.78 15.82 -6.40
N GLU A 242 -7.34 14.64 -6.13
CA GLU A 242 -8.29 14.45 -5.03
C GLU A 242 -7.59 14.40 -3.66
N ASP A 243 -6.30 14.04 -3.64
CA ASP A 243 -5.51 13.88 -2.43
C ASP A 243 -4.64 15.10 -2.10
N TYR A 244 -4.10 15.77 -3.13
CA TYR A 244 -3.08 16.81 -2.98
C TYR A 244 -3.35 18.04 -3.85
N ASN A 245 -2.88 19.20 -3.40
CA ASN A 245 -3.04 20.45 -4.13
C ASN A 245 -2.29 20.38 -5.47
N PRO A 246 -2.97 20.49 -6.63
CA PRO A 246 -2.31 20.39 -7.93
C PRO A 246 -1.29 21.49 -8.21
N ARG A 247 -1.27 22.56 -7.41
CA ARG A 247 -0.27 23.64 -7.51
C ARG A 247 1.02 23.33 -6.77
N ALA A 248 1.05 22.31 -5.90
CA ALA A 248 2.19 21.99 -5.04
C ALA A 248 3.18 20.97 -5.64
N PHE A 249 2.85 20.34 -6.77
CA PHE A 249 3.66 19.31 -7.41
C PHE A 249 3.46 19.29 -8.93
N ILE A 250 4.35 18.58 -9.64
CA ILE A 250 4.25 18.40 -11.08
C ILE A 250 3.44 17.13 -11.35
N ASN A 251 2.16 17.28 -11.71
CA ASN A 251 1.30 16.16 -12.10
C ASN A 251 1.55 15.76 -13.55
N CYS A 252 2.25 14.65 -13.77
CA CYS A 252 2.55 14.15 -15.12
C CYS A 252 1.30 13.84 -15.95
N HIS A 253 0.15 13.55 -15.31
CA HIS A 253 -1.09 13.25 -16.02
C HIS A 253 -1.72 14.47 -16.72
N ARG A 254 -1.24 15.69 -16.43
CA ARG A 254 -1.70 16.93 -17.10
C ARG A 254 -1.08 17.17 -18.46
N TYR A 255 -0.09 16.37 -18.84
CA TYR A 255 0.70 16.56 -20.04
C TYR A 255 0.43 15.43 -21.04
N SER A 256 0.45 15.77 -22.32
CA SER A 256 0.17 14.81 -23.39
C SER A 256 1.41 14.00 -23.80
N SER A 257 2.60 14.43 -23.38
CA SER A 257 3.87 13.78 -23.71
C SER A 257 4.92 13.95 -22.61
N LEU A 258 5.93 13.06 -22.61
CA LEU A 258 7.10 13.19 -21.73
C LEU A 258 7.88 14.48 -21.99
N ASP A 259 7.87 14.97 -23.23
CA ASP A 259 8.56 16.20 -23.64
C ASP A 259 7.94 17.42 -22.97
N GLU A 260 6.62 17.48 -22.88
CA GLU A 260 5.91 18.54 -22.15
C GLU A 260 6.19 18.48 -20.64
N VAL A 261 6.25 17.27 -20.06
CA VAL A 261 6.63 17.09 -18.63
C VAL A 261 8.04 17.63 -18.39
N VAL A 262 9.01 17.25 -19.25
CA VAL A 262 10.40 17.72 -19.13
C VAL A 262 10.50 19.23 -19.36
N ALA A 263 9.73 19.78 -20.30
CA ALA A 263 9.67 21.22 -20.53
C ALA A 263 9.19 21.98 -19.29
N GLU A 264 8.16 21.49 -18.58
CA GLU A 264 7.71 22.12 -17.34
C GLU A 264 8.75 22.01 -16.22
N ILE A 265 9.37 20.83 -16.04
CA ILE A 265 10.42 20.66 -15.04
C ILE A 265 11.58 21.62 -15.30
N LYS A 266 11.99 21.75 -16.57
CA LYS A 266 13.05 22.69 -16.99
C LYS A 266 12.65 24.14 -16.69
N ARG A 267 11.42 24.54 -17.02
CA ARG A 267 10.90 25.89 -16.74
C ARG A 267 10.98 26.22 -15.24
N ILE A 268 10.60 25.29 -14.36
CA ILE A 268 10.65 25.47 -12.90
C ILE A 268 12.10 25.39 -12.38
N ASP A 269 12.97 24.58 -12.99
CA ASP A 269 14.38 24.47 -12.56
C ASP A 269 15.18 25.75 -12.87
N GLU A 270 14.88 26.40 -14.00
CA GLU A 270 15.56 27.61 -14.49
C GLU A 270 15.02 28.91 -13.89
N ASP A 271 13.88 28.85 -13.21
CA ASP A 271 13.24 29.99 -12.55
C ASP A 271 12.99 29.69 -11.07
N ASP A 272 13.86 30.25 -10.22
CA ASP A 272 13.76 30.08 -8.77
C ASP A 272 12.45 30.66 -8.21
N GLU A 273 11.87 31.70 -8.80
CA GLU A 273 10.56 32.22 -8.36
C GLU A 273 9.45 31.20 -8.60
N SER A 274 9.44 30.53 -9.76
CA SER A 274 8.52 29.42 -10.04
C SER A 274 8.69 28.26 -9.05
N TRP A 275 9.94 27.89 -8.72
CA TRP A 275 10.20 26.84 -7.73
C TRP A 275 9.70 27.23 -6.34
N LEU A 276 10.02 28.46 -5.90
CA LEU A 276 9.60 28.99 -4.60
C LEU A 276 8.08 29.11 -4.50
N ALA A 277 7.41 29.56 -5.56
CA ALA A 277 5.96 29.65 -5.62
C ALA A 277 5.30 28.27 -5.44
N MET A 278 5.73 27.25 -6.18
CA MET A 278 5.23 25.89 -6.03
C MET A 278 5.53 25.30 -4.63
N MET A 279 6.71 25.61 -4.08
CA MET A 279 7.08 25.14 -2.74
C MET A 279 6.26 25.81 -1.62
N ALA A 280 5.82 27.05 -1.82
CA ALA A 280 4.99 27.80 -0.87
C ALA A 280 3.52 27.35 -0.84
N GLU A 281 3.05 26.65 -1.88
CA GLU A 281 1.69 26.14 -1.92
C GLU A 281 1.39 25.16 -0.77
N PRO A 282 0.18 25.21 -0.18
CA PRO A 282 -0.24 24.20 0.77
C PRO A 282 -0.27 22.84 0.09
N LYS A 283 0.17 21.78 0.78
CA LYS A 283 0.30 20.44 0.17
C LYS A 283 -1.05 19.80 -0.09
N ARG A 284 -2.05 20.19 0.71
CA ARG A 284 -3.46 19.84 0.55
C ARG A 284 -4.32 21.08 0.76
N LEU A 285 -5.41 21.16 0.01
CA LEU A 285 -6.45 22.17 0.15
C LEU A 285 -7.39 21.79 1.30
N PRO A 286 -8.10 22.75 1.93
CA PRO A 286 -9.00 22.47 3.06
C PRO A 286 -10.00 21.32 2.80
N TRP A 287 -10.66 21.32 1.64
CA TRP A 287 -11.61 20.27 1.27
C TRP A 287 -10.96 18.88 1.09
N GLN A 288 -9.66 18.82 0.70
CA GLN A 288 -8.92 17.55 0.60
C GLN A 288 -8.58 17.00 1.98
N ILE A 289 -8.32 17.88 2.95
CA ILE A 289 -8.10 17.52 4.35
C ILE A 289 -9.41 16.98 4.95
N GLU A 290 -10.52 17.70 4.78
CA GLU A 290 -11.85 17.30 5.24
C GLU A 290 -12.26 15.94 4.65
N ARG A 291 -12.17 15.78 3.32
CA ARG A 291 -12.45 14.51 2.64
C ARG A 291 -11.61 13.35 3.16
N ALA A 292 -10.33 13.57 3.48
CA ALA A 292 -9.47 12.54 4.06
C ALA A 292 -9.92 12.14 5.48
N GLN A 293 -10.35 13.11 6.29
CA GLN A 293 -10.91 12.85 7.63
C GLN A 293 -12.24 12.09 7.55
N GLU A 294 -13.10 12.43 6.61
CA GLU A 294 -14.35 11.71 6.34
C GLU A 294 -14.10 10.25 5.94
N LYS A 295 -13.13 10.00 5.05
CA LYS A 295 -12.70 8.64 4.66
C LYS A 295 -12.22 7.84 5.87
N GLU A 296 -11.41 8.45 6.74
CA GLU A 296 -10.92 7.80 7.96
C GLU A 296 -12.05 7.48 8.95
N ALA A 297 -12.96 8.42 9.18
CA ALA A 297 -14.13 8.21 10.02
C ALA A 297 -15.04 7.10 9.47
N ARG A 298 -15.29 7.09 8.15
CA ARG A 298 -16.12 6.08 7.48
C ARG A 298 -15.50 4.69 7.57
N LEU A 299 -14.20 4.55 7.31
CA LEU A 299 -13.50 3.27 7.47
C LEU A 299 -13.61 2.78 8.92
N LYS A 300 -13.34 3.65 9.89
CA LYS A 300 -13.41 3.29 11.32
C LYS A 300 -14.81 2.81 11.70
N ALA A 301 -15.85 3.52 11.28
CA ALA A 301 -17.23 3.14 11.55
C ALA A 301 -17.58 1.78 10.92
N ALA A 302 -17.20 1.56 9.66
CA ALA A 302 -17.43 0.30 8.97
C ALA A 302 -16.71 -0.88 9.66
N LEU A 303 -15.44 -0.70 10.07
CA LEU A 303 -14.71 -1.75 10.78
C LEU A 303 -15.37 -2.10 12.12
N ILE A 304 -15.79 -1.11 12.90
CA ILE A 304 -16.52 -1.35 14.15
C ILE A 304 -17.79 -2.15 13.85
N GLU A 305 -18.62 -1.71 12.90
CA GLU A 305 -19.84 -2.42 12.51
C GLU A 305 -19.57 -3.87 12.09
N ILE A 306 -18.54 -4.10 11.26
CA ILE A 306 -18.18 -5.43 10.76
C ILE A 306 -17.80 -6.37 11.91
N PHE A 307 -17.00 -5.90 12.87
CA PHE A 307 -16.51 -6.75 13.95
C PHE A 307 -17.50 -6.90 15.11
N THR A 308 -18.39 -5.94 15.34
CA THR A 308 -19.35 -6.02 16.46
C THR A 308 -20.73 -6.56 16.08
N SER A 309 -20.98 -6.82 14.79
CA SER A 309 -22.26 -7.39 14.32
C SER A 309 -22.20 -8.92 14.25
N PRO A 310 -23.35 -9.62 14.33
CA PRO A 310 -23.39 -11.08 14.14
C PRO A 310 -22.80 -11.49 12.79
N VAL A 311 -22.01 -12.57 12.78
CA VAL A 311 -21.23 -13.04 11.61
C VAL A 311 -22.13 -13.27 10.38
N GLU A 312 -23.35 -13.75 10.58
CA GLU A 312 -24.33 -14.00 9.52
C GLU A 312 -24.77 -12.71 8.82
N GLN A 313 -24.79 -11.58 9.54
CA GLN A 313 -25.21 -10.28 9.01
C GLN A 313 -24.09 -9.56 8.25
N VAL A 314 -22.83 -9.89 8.56
CA VAL A 314 -21.65 -9.30 7.92
C VAL A 314 -21.03 -10.20 6.86
N ARG A 315 -21.57 -11.40 6.63
CA ARG A 315 -21.20 -12.19 5.45
C ARG A 315 -21.65 -11.47 4.17
N ARG A 316 -20.74 -11.40 3.20
CA ARG A 316 -20.98 -10.70 1.91
C ARG A 316 -20.67 -11.58 0.71
N ARG A 317 -19.81 -12.59 0.86
CA ARG A 317 -19.60 -13.60 -0.20
C ARG A 317 -20.83 -14.48 -0.33
N GLY A 318 -21.15 -14.80 -1.59
CA GLY A 318 -22.17 -15.79 -1.89
C GLY A 318 -21.74 -17.19 -1.41
N ASN A 319 -22.73 -18.06 -1.26
CA ASN A 319 -22.53 -19.48 -0.99
C ASN A 319 -23.30 -20.27 -2.04
N GLY A 320 -22.65 -21.21 -2.73
CA GLY A 320 -23.29 -22.05 -3.72
C GLY A 320 -22.40 -22.42 -4.91
N PHE A 321 -23.01 -23.07 -5.90
CA PHE A 321 -22.31 -23.77 -6.98
C PHE A 321 -21.26 -22.92 -7.71
N CYS A 322 -21.61 -21.73 -8.21
CA CYS A 322 -20.68 -20.91 -8.99
C CYS A 322 -19.54 -20.32 -8.15
N VAL A 323 -19.81 -19.91 -6.91
CA VAL A 323 -18.77 -19.39 -6.00
C VAL A 323 -17.81 -20.51 -5.61
N ASN A 324 -18.34 -21.71 -5.33
CA ASN A 324 -17.52 -22.89 -5.06
C ASN A 324 -16.67 -23.27 -6.27
N ASN A 325 -17.22 -23.22 -7.49
CA ASN A 325 -16.47 -23.50 -8.71
C ASN A 325 -15.30 -22.53 -8.93
N TYR A 326 -15.48 -21.24 -8.64
CA TYR A 326 -14.41 -20.23 -8.74
C TYR A 326 -13.25 -20.58 -7.79
N ARG A 327 -13.57 -20.90 -6.54
CA ARG A 327 -12.58 -21.34 -5.56
C ARG A 327 -11.91 -22.66 -5.95
N ASP A 328 -12.71 -23.65 -6.37
CA ASP A 328 -12.24 -24.98 -6.79
C ASP A 328 -11.40 -24.93 -8.07
N PHE A 329 -11.55 -23.89 -8.90
CA PHE A 329 -10.66 -23.66 -10.04
C PHE A 329 -9.22 -23.48 -9.57
N PHE A 330 -8.99 -22.63 -8.57
CA PHE A 330 -7.65 -22.45 -8.01
C PHE A 330 -7.17 -23.73 -7.34
N ILE A 331 -8.02 -24.40 -6.54
CA ILE A 331 -7.62 -25.64 -5.87
C ILE A 331 -7.19 -26.71 -6.87
N ARG A 332 -7.95 -26.94 -7.94
CA ARG A 332 -7.64 -27.97 -8.95
C ARG A 332 -6.38 -27.67 -9.77
N ASN A 333 -6.15 -26.40 -10.12
CA ASN A 333 -5.01 -26.02 -10.96
C ASN A 333 -3.73 -25.77 -10.14
N LEU A 334 -3.88 -25.40 -8.87
CA LEU A 334 -2.78 -25.18 -7.95
C LEU A 334 -2.48 -26.40 -7.09
N SER A 335 -3.35 -27.40 -6.96
CA SER A 335 -2.87 -28.70 -6.47
C SER A 335 -2.03 -29.31 -7.59
N GLY A 336 -0.76 -29.62 -7.34
CA GLY A 336 0.09 -30.23 -8.35
C GLY A 336 -0.60 -31.47 -8.93
N ARG A 337 -0.58 -31.64 -10.26
CA ARG A 337 -1.04 -32.90 -10.87
C ARG A 337 -0.24 -34.02 -10.20
N LYS A 338 -0.92 -34.98 -9.57
CA LYS A 338 -0.23 -36.17 -9.05
C LYS A 338 0.48 -36.80 -10.23
N LYS A 339 1.82 -36.78 -10.22
CA LYS A 339 2.62 -37.50 -11.22
C LYS A 339 2.13 -38.93 -11.24
N THR A 340 1.73 -39.41 -12.41
CA THR A 340 1.42 -40.83 -12.63
C THR A 340 2.61 -41.69 -12.19
N PRO A 341 2.40 -42.97 -11.84
CA PRO A 341 3.51 -43.88 -11.53
C PRO A 341 4.58 -43.88 -12.62
N ARG A 342 4.16 -43.73 -13.89
CA ARG A 342 5.04 -43.59 -15.05
C ARG A 342 5.86 -42.30 -15.04
N GLU A 343 5.27 -41.14 -14.79
CA GLU A 343 5.99 -39.86 -14.71
C GLU A 343 6.94 -39.81 -13.49
N LYS A 344 6.59 -40.51 -12.38
CA LYS A 344 7.49 -40.69 -11.23
C LYS A 344 8.69 -41.57 -11.60
N LEU A 345 8.46 -42.66 -12.33
CA LEU A 345 9.50 -43.55 -12.83
C LEU A 345 10.43 -42.83 -13.83
N GLU A 346 9.87 -42.11 -14.80
CA GLU A 346 10.63 -41.33 -15.80
C GLU A 346 11.45 -40.21 -15.15
N ALA A 347 10.90 -39.50 -14.15
CA ALA A 347 11.65 -38.52 -13.38
C ALA A 347 12.75 -39.16 -12.52
N GLY A 348 12.51 -40.34 -11.94
CA GLY A 348 13.49 -41.14 -11.22
C GLY A 348 14.64 -41.58 -12.12
N LEU A 349 14.33 -42.12 -13.30
CA LEU A 349 15.28 -42.55 -14.33
C LEU A 349 16.12 -41.37 -14.85
N LYS A 350 15.51 -40.21 -15.12
CA LYS A 350 16.26 -38.98 -15.49
C LYS A 350 17.23 -38.55 -14.40
N LYS A 351 16.81 -38.61 -13.13
CA LYS A 351 17.66 -38.25 -11.97
C LYS A 351 18.79 -39.26 -11.74
N TRP A 352 18.53 -40.54 -12.04
CA TRP A 352 19.51 -41.63 -11.96
C TRP A 352 20.55 -41.54 -13.10
N ASN A 353 20.11 -41.30 -14.33
CA ASN A 353 21.00 -41.04 -15.47
C ASN A 353 21.88 -39.80 -15.24
N LYS A 354 21.32 -38.71 -14.71
CA LYS A 354 22.10 -37.50 -14.41
C LYS A 354 23.19 -37.74 -13.34
N LYS A 355 23.00 -38.73 -12.45
CA LYS A 355 24.02 -39.16 -11.47
C LYS A 355 25.08 -40.10 -12.07
N LEU A 356 24.71 -40.91 -13.05
CA LEU A 356 25.61 -41.85 -13.72
C LEU A 356 26.54 -41.18 -14.75
N PHE A 357 26.06 -40.14 -15.42
CA PHE A 357 26.77 -39.49 -16.53
C PHE A 357 27.45 -38.15 -16.18
N HIS A 358 27.55 -37.79 -14.90
CA HIS A 358 28.40 -36.68 -14.40
C HIS A 358 29.58 -37.17 -13.56
N ARG A 359 30.21 -38.27 -14.00
CA ARG A 359 31.58 -38.61 -13.64
C ARG A 359 32.41 -38.70 -14.91
N SER A 360 32.88 -37.54 -15.38
CA SER A 360 34.06 -37.33 -16.21
C SER A 360 34.41 -35.86 -16.11
#